data_AF-A0A238ZG69-F1
#
_entry.id   AF-A0A238ZG69-F1
#
_cell.length_a   1.000
_cell.length_b   1.000
_cell.length_c   1.000
_cell.angle_alpha   90.00
_cell.angle_beta   90.00
_cell.angle_gamma   90.00
#
_symmetry.space_group_name_H-M   'P 1'
#
loop_
_entity.id
_entity.type
_entity.pdbx_description
1 polymer ?
#
loop_
_entity_poly.entity_id
_entity_poly.type
_entity_poly.pdbx_seq_one_letter_code
_entity_poly.pdbx_strand_id
1 'polypeptide(L)'
;MGLSKLARVVETYARGLQVQKRLTAQVADRLEEALRPRGVGVVLKAEHSCMSLRGVRTTTSALRGLLREDARTRQAFLSLTTAHQPPR
;
A
#
# COMPACT_ATOMS: atom_id res chain seq x y z
N MET A 1 9.59 -6.41 13.34
CA MET A 1 10.12 -6.24 11.96
C MET A 1 10.73 -4.85 11.85
N GLY A 2 11.91 -4.68 11.24
CA GLY A 2 12.52 -3.35 11.07
C GLY A 2 12.01 -2.63 9.81
N LEU A 3 12.10 -1.28 9.79
CA LEU A 3 11.64 -0.44 8.66
C LEU A 3 12.31 -0.84 7.33
N SER A 4 13.62 -1.11 7.35
CA SER A 4 14.35 -1.54 6.15
C SER A 4 13.84 -2.87 5.56
N LYS A 5 13.19 -3.71 6.38
CA LYS A 5 12.60 -4.97 5.91
C LYS A 5 11.24 -4.76 5.26
N LEU A 6 10.48 -3.72 5.65
CA LEU A 6 9.25 -3.31 4.95
C LEU A 6 9.57 -2.83 3.53
N ALA A 7 10.58 -1.96 3.39
CA ALA A 7 11.01 -1.46 2.09
C ALA A 7 11.39 -2.60 1.13
N ARG A 8 12.18 -3.58 1.60
CA ARG A 8 12.59 -4.75 0.82
C ARG A 8 11.41 -5.62 0.35
N VAL A 9 10.36 -5.76 1.17
CA VAL A 9 9.15 -6.51 0.77
C VAL A 9 8.48 -5.81 -0.41
N VAL A 10 8.32 -4.49 -0.35
CA VAL A 10 7.74 -3.71 -1.45
C VAL A 10 8.61 -3.81 -2.71
N GLU A 11 9.93 -3.62 -2.58
CA GLU A 11 10.88 -3.72 -3.69
C GLU A 11 10.84 -5.08 -4.38
N THR A 12 10.67 -6.17 -3.61
CA THR A 12 10.62 -7.53 -4.16
C THR A 12 9.44 -7.68 -5.12
N TYR A 13 8.26 -7.19 -4.75
CA TYR A 13 7.06 -7.26 -5.60
C TYR A 13 7.03 -6.20 -6.70
N ALA A 14 7.69 -5.06 -6.50
CA ALA A 14 7.71 -3.96 -7.47
C ALA A 14 8.62 -4.25 -8.69
N ARG A 15 9.47 -5.28 -8.63
CA ARG A 15 10.34 -5.67 -9.76
C ARG A 15 9.51 -6.20 -10.93
N GLY A 16 9.69 -5.59 -12.11
CA GLY A 16 9.07 -5.99 -13.38
C GLY A 16 7.72 -5.32 -13.67
N LEU A 17 6.98 -5.86 -14.65
CA LEU A 17 5.68 -5.34 -15.05
C LEU A 17 4.63 -5.63 -13.99
N GLN A 18 4.11 -4.58 -13.36
CA GLN A 18 3.14 -4.72 -12.28
C GLN A 18 1.85 -3.94 -12.54
N VAL A 19 0.75 -4.53 -12.11
CA VAL A 19 -0.52 -3.83 -11.91
C VAL A 19 -0.56 -3.34 -10.47
N GLN A 20 -0.67 -2.03 -10.26
CA GLN A 20 -0.57 -1.43 -8.92
C GLN A 20 -1.52 -2.06 -7.90
N LYS A 21 -2.77 -2.37 -8.28
CA LYS A 21 -3.73 -3.04 -7.40
C LYS A 21 -3.24 -4.41 -6.91
N ARG A 22 -2.57 -5.18 -7.78
CA ARG A 22 -2.01 -6.49 -7.44
C ARG A 22 -0.80 -6.34 -6.51
N LEU A 23 0.11 -5.43 -6.84
CA LEU A 23 1.26 -5.11 -5.99
C LEU A 23 0.83 -4.75 -4.56
N THR A 24 -0.16 -3.86 -4.41
CA THR A 24 -0.67 -3.44 -3.10
C THR A 24 -1.25 -4.61 -2.29
N ALA A 25 -1.98 -5.51 -2.94
CA ALA A 25 -2.51 -6.71 -2.29
C ALA A 25 -1.39 -7.67 -1.84
N GLN A 26 -0.44 -7.96 -2.73
CA GLN A 26 0.68 -8.87 -2.44
C GLN A 26 1.52 -8.40 -1.24
N VAL A 27 1.78 -7.09 -1.14
CA VAL A 27 2.46 -6.52 0.02
C VAL A 27 1.64 -6.74 1.29
N ALA A 28 0.34 -6.46 1.27
CA ALA A 28 -0.52 -6.63 2.44
C ALA A 28 -0.60 -8.09 2.90
N ASP A 29 -0.80 -9.02 1.96
CA ASP A 29 -0.88 -10.46 2.23
C ASP A 29 0.45 -10.97 2.80
N ARG A 30 1.58 -10.57 2.20
CA ARG A 30 2.90 -10.96 2.70
C ARG A 30 3.16 -10.51 4.13
N LEU A 31 2.72 -9.30 4.48
CA LEU A 31 2.85 -8.76 5.84
C LEU A 31 1.94 -9.48 6.83
N GLU A 32 0.71 -9.80 6.42
CA GLU A 32 -0.23 -10.59 7.22
C GLU A 32 0.36 -11.97 7.53
N GLU A 33 0.87 -12.66 6.51
CA GLU A 33 1.49 -13.99 6.66
C GLU A 33 2.76 -13.97 7.52
N ALA A 34 3.66 -13.00 7.31
CA ALA A 34 4.93 -12.94 8.06
C ALA A 34 4.75 -12.57 9.53
N LEU A 35 3.82 -11.66 9.81
CA LEU A 35 3.74 -11.01 11.11
C LEU A 35 2.54 -11.46 11.94
N ARG A 36 1.54 -12.10 11.31
CA ARG A 36 0.25 -12.47 11.91
C ARG A 36 -0.31 -11.34 12.80
N PRO A 37 -0.39 -10.10 12.30
CA PRO A 37 -0.83 -8.98 13.10
C PRO A 37 -2.35 -9.00 13.26
N ARG A 38 -2.87 -8.18 14.17
CA ARG A 38 -4.33 -7.97 14.29
C ARG A 38 -4.93 -7.27 13.07
N GLY A 39 -4.13 -6.56 12.28
CA GLY A 39 -4.55 -5.96 11.02
C GLY A 39 -3.37 -5.40 10.22
N VAL A 40 -3.57 -5.28 8.90
CA VAL A 40 -2.59 -4.70 7.97
C VAL A 40 -3.29 -3.65 7.13
N GLY A 41 -2.62 -2.52 6.92
CA GLY A 41 -3.05 -1.49 5.98
C GLY A 41 -1.90 -1.09 5.09
N VAL A 42 -2.10 -1.20 3.77
CA VAL A 42 -1.14 -0.74 2.76
C VAL A 42 -1.83 0.28 1.87
N VAL A 43 -1.22 1.44 1.69
CA VAL A 43 -1.62 2.46 0.72
C VAL A 43 -0.42 2.72 -0.19
N LEU A 44 -0.58 2.48 -1.49
CA LEU A 44 0.42 2.79 -2.50
C LEU A 44 -0.06 3.93 -3.39
N LYS A 45 0.75 4.99 -3.45
CA LYS A 45 0.60 6.14 -4.36
C LYS A 45 1.75 6.05 -5.38
N ALA A 46 1.42 6.05 -6.67
CA ALA A 46 2.43 6.00 -7.73
C ALA A 46 1.98 6.81 -8.95
N GLU A 47 2.97 7.25 -9.72
CA GLU A 47 2.77 7.95 -10.99
C GLU A 47 3.11 7.03 -12.15
N HIS A 48 2.19 6.91 -13.12
CA HIS A 48 2.35 6.05 -14.29
C HIS A 48 2.78 6.88 -15.49
N SER A 49 4.06 6.80 -15.85
CA SER A 49 4.63 7.50 -17.02
C SER A 49 4.08 6.96 -18.35
N CYS A 50 3.60 5.72 -18.39
CA CYS A 50 3.11 5.07 -19.60
C CYS A 50 1.70 5.52 -20.05
N MET A 51 0.88 6.06 -19.14
CA MET A 51 -0.50 6.45 -19.45
C MET A 51 -0.64 7.94 -19.81
N SER A 52 0.42 8.75 -19.68
CA SER A 52 0.46 10.16 -20.09
C SER A 52 1.89 10.70 -20.08
N LEU A 53 2.26 11.53 -21.07
CA LEU A 53 3.47 12.38 -21.03
C LEU A 53 3.49 13.38 -19.85
N ARG A 54 2.39 13.50 -19.09
CA ARG A 54 2.23 14.35 -17.90
C ARG A 54 2.03 13.58 -16.58
N GLY A 55 2.11 12.25 -16.61
CA GLY A 55 1.97 11.38 -15.44
C GLY A 55 0.55 11.30 -14.86
N VAL A 56 -0.03 10.09 -14.77
CA VAL A 56 -1.26 9.87 -14.00
C VAL A 56 -0.90 9.34 -12.63
N ARG A 57 -1.30 10.08 -11.58
CA ARG A 57 -1.16 9.63 -10.20
C ARG A 57 -2.34 8.75 -9.83
N THR A 58 -2.06 7.53 -9.38
CA THR A 58 -3.09 6.61 -8.91
C THR A 58 -2.78 6.18 -7.48
N THR A 59 -3.83 6.03 -6.69
CA THR A 59 -3.75 5.54 -5.31
C THR A 59 -4.52 4.24 -5.22
N THR A 60 -3.93 3.24 -4.56
CA THR A 60 -4.60 1.97 -4.26
C THR A 60 -4.37 1.61 -2.81
N SER A 61 -5.28 0.85 -2.22
CA SER A 61 -5.15 0.36 -0.85
C SER A 61 -5.54 -1.10 -0.72
N ALA A 62 -4.95 -1.78 0.26
CA ALA A 62 -5.31 -3.12 0.68
C ALA A 62 -5.34 -3.18 2.21
N LEU A 63 -6.43 -3.70 2.76
CA LEU A 63 -6.69 -3.77 4.20
C LEU A 63 -6.95 -5.23 4.60
N ARG A 64 -6.44 -5.65 5.76
CA ARG A 64 -6.58 -6.99 6.34
C ARG A 64 -6.88 -6.90 7.85
N GLY A 65 -7.46 -7.97 8.40
CA GLY A 65 -7.88 -8.06 9.81
C GLY A 65 -8.71 -6.86 10.26
N LEU A 66 -8.39 -6.32 11.45
CA LEU A 66 -9.12 -5.20 12.06
C LEU A 66 -9.26 -3.96 11.17
N LEU A 67 -8.28 -3.67 10.30
CA LEU A 67 -8.35 -2.54 9.38
C LEU A 67 -9.35 -2.75 8.24
N ARG A 68 -9.73 -4.00 7.96
CA ARG A 68 -10.80 -4.35 7.03
C ARG A 68 -12.15 -4.45 7.72
N GLU A 69 -12.17 -5.03 8.92
CA GLU A 69 -13.38 -5.42 9.65
C GLU A 69 -14.01 -4.29 10.46
N ASP A 70 -13.19 -3.41 11.07
CA ASP A 70 -13.68 -2.28 11.85
C ASP A 70 -13.64 -0.98 11.04
N ALA A 71 -14.81 -0.41 10.78
CA ALA A 71 -14.97 0.83 10.04
C ALA A 71 -14.25 2.01 10.71
N ARG A 72 -14.24 2.07 12.05
CA ARG A 72 -13.61 3.18 12.80
C ARG A 72 -12.09 3.14 12.65
N THR A 73 -11.48 1.97 12.88
CA THR A 73 -10.03 1.77 12.71
C THR A 73 -9.62 2.01 11.26
N ARG A 74 -10.40 1.52 10.30
CA ARG A 74 -10.19 1.78 8.86
C ARG A 74 -10.17 3.27 8.55
N GLN A 75 -11.16 4.02 9.04
CA GLN A 75 -11.27 5.45 8.77
C GLN A 75 -10.10 6.22 9.38
N ALA A 76 -9.72 5.92 10.63
CA ALA A 76 -8.57 6.53 11.28
C ALA A 76 -7.27 6.33 10.47
N PHE A 77 -7.03 5.11 9.99
CA PHE A 77 -5.87 4.79 9.16
C PHE A 77 -5.86 5.54 7.82
N LEU A 78 -6.99 5.55 7.11
CA LEU A 78 -7.11 6.23 5.81
C LEU A 78 -6.93 7.75 5.96
N SER A 79 -7.45 8.35 7.03
CA SER A 79 -7.26 9.78 7.31
C SER A 79 -5.78 10.15 7.48
N LEU A 80 -5.00 9.35 8.21
CA LEU A 80 -3.57 9.59 8.44
C LEU A 80 -2.72 9.42 7.17
N THR A 81 -3.08 8.47 6.32
CA THR A 81 -2.28 8.09 5.14
C THR A 81 -2.65 8.86 3.88
N THR A 82 -3.89 9.38 3.80
CA THR A 82 -4.34 10.17 2.65
C THR A 82 -3.91 11.64 2.78
N ALA A 83 -3.84 12.18 4.00
CA ALA A 83 -3.43 13.56 4.27
C ALA A 83 -1.98 13.89 3.88
N HIS A 84 -1.08 12.90 3.87
CA HIS A 84 0.31 13.11 3.46
C HIS A 84 0.44 13.02 1.93
N GLN A 85 0.39 14.16 1.24
CA GLN A 85 0.72 14.25 -0.18
C GLN A 85 1.74 15.39 -0.38
N PRO A 86 3.01 15.08 -0.72
CA PRO A 86 3.99 16.11 -1.00
C PRO A 86 3.58 16.92 -2.25
N PRO A 87 3.89 18.23 -2.29
CA PRO A 87 3.63 19.06 -3.48
C PRO A 87 4.39 18.51 -4.69
N ARG A 88 3.91 18.86 -5.89
CA ARG A 88 4.45 18.39 -7.17
C ARG A 88 5.91 18.76 -7.36
#